data_AF-A0A1F7L8Q1-F1
#
_entry.id   AF-A0A1F7L8Q1-F1
#
_cell.length_a   1.000
_cell.length_b   1.000
_cell.length_c   1.000
_cell.angle_alpha   90.00
_cell.angle_beta   90.00
_cell.angle_gamma   90.00
#
_symmetry.space_group_name_H-M   'P 1'
#
loop_
_entity.id
_entity.type
_entity.pdbx_description
1 polymer ?
#
loop_
_entity_poly.entity_id
_entity_poly.type
_entity_poly.pdbx_seq_one_letter_code
_entity_poly.pdbx_strand_id
1 'polypeptide(L)'
;MTRHVDERLIPYLGGELAPDEAREVQGHAAECPACRKTLAELERLAADLARTVPPPIHWGAYRAELRDKLERRGQARPGLLHRWIWPPVSVALAAGLVAVLLYASLPGGNGRGPIPGDQAAIENSILASRLDLISRLELVQRLDLLEDLDVIGGLDRLPLRGEG
;
A
#
# COMPACT_ATOMS: atom_id res chain seq x y z
N MET A 1 -36.43 24.72 24.76
CA MET A 1 -35.74 24.11 23.61
C MET A 1 -34.95 22.92 24.11
N THR A 2 -35.54 21.74 24.10
CA THR A 2 -34.86 20.49 24.49
C THR A 2 -33.89 20.11 23.39
N ARG A 3 -32.58 20.25 23.63
CA ARG A 3 -31.55 19.77 22.72
C ARG A 3 -31.64 18.24 22.68
N HIS A 4 -32.00 17.69 21.52
CA HIS A 4 -31.98 16.25 21.30
C HIS A 4 -30.54 15.72 21.34
N VAL A 5 -30.36 14.49 21.82
CA VAL A 5 -29.04 13.85 22.00
C VAL A 5 -28.82 12.71 20.99
N ASP A 6 -29.35 12.85 19.77
CA ASP A 6 -29.39 11.78 18.76
C ASP A 6 -28.00 11.20 18.46
N GLU A 7 -26.97 12.05 18.39
CA GLU A 7 -25.57 11.64 18.15
C GLU A 7 -24.99 10.77 19.28
N ARG A 8 -25.51 10.88 20.50
CA ARG A 8 -25.05 10.12 21.68
C ARG A 8 -25.81 8.80 21.87
N LEU A 9 -26.89 8.54 21.12
CA LEU A 9 -27.70 7.32 21.27
C LEU A 9 -26.99 6.06 20.78
N ILE A 10 -26.26 6.14 19.66
CA ILE A 10 -25.47 5.02 19.11
C ILE A 10 -24.36 4.58 20.09
N PRO A 11 -23.45 5.48 20.55
CA PRO A 11 -22.41 5.10 21.49
C PRO A 11 -22.97 4.70 22.86
N TYR A 12 -24.14 5.22 23.26
CA TYR A 12 -24.86 4.72 24.43
C TYR A 12 -25.24 3.23 24.30
N LEU A 13 -25.80 2.84 23.15
CA LEU A 13 -26.17 1.44 22.89
C LEU A 13 -24.97 0.52 22.74
N GLY A 14 -23.86 1.03 22.20
CA GLY A 14 -22.58 0.32 22.13
C GLY A 14 -21.86 0.19 23.47
N GLY A 15 -22.31 0.88 24.53
CA GLY A 15 -21.62 0.92 25.82
C GLY A 15 -20.30 1.69 25.78
N GLU A 16 -20.15 2.61 24.82
CA GLU A 16 -18.92 3.37 24.55
C GLU A 16 -18.86 4.71 25.32
N LEU A 17 -19.98 5.14 25.93
CA LEU A 17 -20.04 6.37 26.72
C LEU A 17 -19.48 6.19 28.14
N ALA A 18 -18.92 7.27 28.70
CA ALA A 18 -18.57 7.28 30.11
C ALA A 18 -19.82 7.14 31.00
N PRO A 19 -19.70 6.60 32.23
CA PRO A 19 -20.85 6.39 33.11
C PRO A 19 -21.68 7.64 33.42
N ASP A 20 -21.04 8.81 33.49
CA ASP A 20 -21.72 10.09 33.70
C ASP A 20 -22.55 10.50 32.46
N GLU A 21 -21.97 10.37 31.28
CA GLU A 21 -22.63 10.68 30.00
C GLU A 21 -23.78 9.73 29.70
N ALA A 22 -23.62 8.44 30.01
CA ALA A 22 -24.69 7.46 29.88
C ALA A 22 -25.89 7.79 30.77
N ARG A 23 -25.65 8.26 32.01
CA ARG A 23 -26.70 8.74 32.91
C ARG A 23 -27.42 9.97 32.37
N GLU A 24 -26.69 10.91 31.75
CA GLU A 24 -27.31 12.06 31.08
C GLU A 24 -28.23 11.64 29.93
N VAL A 25 -27.77 10.74 29.07
CA VAL A 25 -28.56 10.23 27.94
C VAL A 25 -29.79 9.49 28.44
N GLN A 26 -29.64 8.66 29.48
CA GLN A 26 -30.75 7.94 30.10
C GLN A 26 -31.78 8.91 30.71
N GLY A 27 -31.33 9.92 31.45
CA GLY A 27 -32.18 10.96 32.02
C GLY A 27 -32.95 11.70 30.93
N HIS A 28 -32.27 12.11 29.86
CA HIS A 28 -32.90 12.78 28.73
C HIS A 28 -33.93 11.88 28.01
N ALA A 29 -33.62 10.61 27.77
CA ALA A 29 -34.56 9.67 27.15
C ALA A 29 -35.80 9.42 28.02
N ALA A 30 -35.66 9.50 29.35
CA ALA A 30 -36.78 9.40 30.28
C ALA A 30 -37.72 10.61 30.23
N GLU A 31 -37.23 11.79 29.82
CA GLU A 31 -38.01 13.03 29.72
C GLU A 31 -38.50 13.31 28.29
N CYS A 32 -37.74 12.92 27.27
CA CYS A 32 -38.02 13.20 25.87
C CYS A 32 -38.66 12.00 25.15
N PRO A 33 -39.94 12.07 24.72
CA PRO A 33 -40.60 10.98 24.00
C PRO A 33 -39.94 10.65 22.65
N ALA A 34 -39.39 11.65 21.96
CA ALA A 34 -38.73 11.47 20.67
C ALA A 34 -37.46 10.62 20.82
N CYS A 35 -36.55 11.01 21.72
CA CYS A 35 -35.32 10.25 21.95
C CYS A 35 -35.59 8.85 22.51
N ARG A 36 -36.63 8.68 23.34
CA ARG A 36 -37.06 7.35 23.80
C ARG A 36 -37.51 6.45 22.64
N LYS A 37 -38.27 7.00 21.70
CA LYS A 37 -38.72 6.27 20.52
C LYS A 37 -37.54 5.87 19.64
N THR A 38 -36.63 6.80 19.35
CA THR A 38 -35.42 6.53 18.56
C THR A 38 -34.55 5.44 19.22
N LEU A 39 -34.34 5.53 20.54
CA LEU A 39 -33.57 4.53 21.28
C LEU A 39 -34.20 3.14 21.19
N ALA A 40 -35.52 3.03 21.38
CA ALA A 40 -36.24 1.76 21.24
C ALA A 40 -36.19 1.18 19.80
N GLU A 41 -36.20 2.03 18.78
CA GLU A 41 -36.03 1.61 17.38
C GLU A 41 -34.61 1.07 17.13
N LEU A 42 -33.59 1.76 17.63
CA LEU A 42 -32.20 1.32 17.52
C LEU A 42 -31.94 0.01 18.29
N GLU A 43 -32.50 -0.15 19.49
CA GLU A 43 -32.41 -1.41 20.26
C GLU A 43 -33.00 -2.59 19.49
N ARG A 44 -34.14 -2.38 18.82
CA ARG A 44 -34.76 -3.41 17.98
C ARG A 44 -33.87 -3.78 16.80
N LEU A 45 -33.35 -2.79 16.08
CA LEU A 45 -32.43 -3.03 14.97
C LEU A 45 -31.17 -3.78 15.40
N ALA A 46 -30.57 -3.39 16.53
CA ALA A 46 -29.41 -4.07 17.10
C ALA A 46 -29.74 -5.51 17.47
N ALA A 47 -30.89 -5.77 18.09
CA ALA A 47 -31.34 -7.11 18.41
C ALA A 47 -31.60 -7.96 17.16
N ASP A 48 -32.15 -7.38 16.09
CA ASP A 48 -32.38 -8.05 14.81
C ASP A 48 -31.05 -8.45 14.16
N LEU A 49 -30.07 -7.54 14.13
CA LEU A 49 -28.72 -7.78 13.63
C LEU A 49 -28.00 -8.86 14.46
N ALA A 50 -28.12 -8.81 15.79
CA ALA A 50 -27.48 -9.79 16.68
C ALA A 50 -28.03 -11.22 16.49
N ARG A 51 -29.28 -11.37 16.01
CA ARG A 51 -29.85 -12.68 15.67
C ARG A 51 -29.32 -13.25 14.36
N THR A 52 -28.67 -12.45 13.52
CA THR A 52 -28.05 -12.95 12.30
C THR A 52 -26.73 -13.61 12.64
N VAL A 53 -26.65 -14.93 12.45
CA VAL A 53 -25.38 -15.66 12.55
C VAL A 53 -24.58 -15.34 11.29
N PRO A 54 -23.41 -14.68 11.39
CA PRO A 54 -22.59 -14.46 10.21
C PRO A 54 -22.15 -15.82 9.64
N PRO A 55 -22.15 -15.99 8.31
CA PRO A 55 -21.65 -17.23 7.72
C PRO A 55 -20.18 -17.45 8.11
N PRO A 56 -19.72 -18.70 8.20
CA PRO A 56 -18.33 -18.99 8.52
C PRO A 56 -17.40 -18.31 7.50
N ILE A 57 -16.49 -17.47 7.99
CA ILE A 57 -15.54 -16.76 7.12
C ILE A 57 -14.35 -17.66 6.84
N HIS A 58 -14.25 -18.15 5.60
CA HIS A 58 -13.14 -19.00 5.15
C HIS A 58 -12.03 -18.15 4.50
N TRP A 59 -11.20 -17.51 5.32
CA TRP A 59 -10.09 -16.65 4.85
C TRP A 59 -9.10 -17.36 3.92
N GLY A 60 -8.86 -18.66 4.13
CA GLY A 60 -7.99 -19.47 3.28
C GLY A 60 -8.53 -19.61 1.85
N ALA A 61 -9.81 -19.96 1.71
CA ALA A 61 -10.47 -20.08 0.42
C ALA A 61 -10.52 -18.72 -0.31
N TYR A 62 -10.84 -17.65 0.41
CA TYR A 62 -10.83 -16.29 -0.15
C TYR A 62 -9.45 -15.88 -0.69
N ARG A 63 -8.37 -16.16 0.08
CA ARG A 63 -7.00 -15.86 -0.36
C ARG A 63 -6.57 -16.70 -1.56
N ALA A 64 -6.97 -17.97 -1.62
CA ALA A 64 -6.68 -18.83 -2.76
C ALA A 64 -7.38 -18.30 -4.03
N GLU A 65 -8.67 -17.97 -3.93
CA GLU A 65 -9.43 -17.41 -5.05
C GLU A 65 -8.87 -16.05 -5.52
N LEU A 66 -8.49 -15.19 -4.58
CA LEU A 66 -7.87 -13.89 -4.89
C LEU A 66 -6.56 -14.06 -5.63
N ARG A 67 -5.69 -14.97 -5.17
CA ARG A 67 -4.41 -15.27 -5.82
C ARG A 67 -4.60 -15.77 -7.24
N ASP A 68 -5.51 -16.71 -7.42
CA ASP A 68 -5.83 -17.29 -8.72
C ASP A 68 -6.40 -16.22 -9.70
N LYS A 69 -7.23 -15.29 -9.21
CA LYS A 69 -7.68 -14.13 -10.00
C LYS A 69 -6.55 -13.19 -10.40
N LEU A 70 -5.60 -12.93 -9.49
CA LEU A 70 -4.44 -12.09 -9.76
C LEU A 70 -3.49 -12.76 -10.74
N GLU A 71 -3.23 -14.06 -10.59
CA GLU A 71 -2.41 -14.84 -11.51
C GLU A 71 -3.02 -14.85 -12.91
N ARG A 72 -4.33 -15.06 -13.06
CA ARG A 72 -5.01 -14.96 -14.37
C ARG A 72 -4.89 -13.59 -15.01
N ARG A 73 -4.92 -12.50 -14.23
CA ARG A 73 -4.70 -11.14 -14.74
C ARG A 73 -3.24 -10.89 -15.12
N GLY A 74 -2.29 -11.37 -14.33
CA GLY A 74 -0.85 -11.26 -14.62
C GLY A 74 -0.41 -12.16 -15.78
N GLN A 75 -1.10 -13.27 -15.99
CA GLN A 75 -0.91 -14.20 -17.12
C GLN A 75 -1.64 -13.76 -18.39
N ALA A 76 -2.37 -12.64 -18.38
CA ALA A 76 -2.72 -11.95 -19.61
C ALA A 76 -1.40 -11.55 -20.27
N ARG A 77 -0.91 -12.45 -21.14
CA ARG A 77 0.40 -12.36 -21.79
C ARG A 77 0.58 -10.92 -22.28
N PRO A 78 1.74 -10.27 -22.03
CA PRO A 78 2.01 -8.99 -22.67
C PRO A 78 1.80 -9.23 -24.16
N GLY A 79 0.75 -8.63 -24.71
CA GLY A 79 0.26 -8.99 -26.04
C GLY A 79 1.36 -8.77 -27.07
N LEU A 80 1.18 -9.31 -28.28
CA LEU A 80 2.09 -9.03 -29.41
C LEU A 80 2.36 -7.52 -29.59
N LEU A 81 1.44 -6.67 -29.13
CA LEU A 81 1.58 -5.21 -29.05
C LEU A 81 2.76 -4.72 -28.17
N HIS A 82 3.03 -5.35 -27.02
CA HIS A 82 4.15 -4.95 -26.17
C HIS A 82 5.50 -5.23 -26.85
N ARG A 83 5.57 -6.33 -27.62
CA ARG A 83 6.74 -6.69 -28.44
C ARG A 83 6.90 -5.83 -29.70
N TRP A 84 5.86 -5.13 -30.13
CA TRP A 84 5.95 -4.10 -31.18
C TRP A 84 6.46 -2.78 -30.60
N ILE A 85 5.93 -2.34 -29.46
CA ILE A 85 6.26 -1.02 -28.88
C ILE A 85 7.68 -1.02 -28.28
N TRP A 86 8.16 -2.16 -27.78
CA TRP A 86 9.50 -2.29 -27.21
C TRP A 86 10.30 -3.26 -28.07
N PRO A 87 11.07 -2.79 -29.06
CA PRO A 87 11.97 -3.67 -29.81
C PRO A 87 12.96 -4.30 -28.82
N PRO A 88 13.42 -5.54 -29.06
CA PRO A 88 14.40 -6.16 -28.19
C PRO A 88 15.66 -5.29 -28.14
N VAL A 89 16.24 -5.13 -26.95
CA VAL A 89 17.41 -4.26 -26.67
C VAL A 89 18.56 -4.48 -27.68
N SER A 90 18.66 -5.67 -28.25
CA SER A 90 19.60 -6.03 -29.33
C SER A 90 19.43 -5.21 -30.62
N VAL A 91 18.21 -4.83 -31.01
CA VAL A 91 17.95 -4.00 -32.20
C VAL A 91 18.36 -2.55 -31.95
N ALA A 92 18.14 -2.04 -30.73
CA ALA A 92 18.56 -0.69 -30.35
C ALA A 92 20.09 -0.54 -30.33
N LEU A 93 20.80 -1.56 -29.81
CA LEU A 93 22.27 -1.58 -29.78
C LEU A 93 22.88 -1.66 -31.18
N ALA A 94 22.32 -2.50 -32.06
CA ALA A 94 22.81 -2.62 -33.44
C ALA A 94 22.60 -1.32 -34.23
N ALA A 95 21.45 -0.66 -34.09
CA ALA A 95 21.17 0.62 -34.74
C ALA A 95 22.11 1.74 -34.25
N GLY A 96 22.40 1.79 -32.95
CA GLY A 96 23.34 2.75 -32.37
C GLY A 96 24.75 2.57 -32.93
N LEU A 97 25.22 1.33 -33.04
CA LEU A 97 26.58 1.02 -33.53
C LEU A 97 26.74 1.38 -35.02
N VAL A 98 25.71 1.13 -35.83
CA VAL A 98 25.66 1.53 -37.25
C VAL A 98 25.65 3.06 -37.40
N ALA A 99 24.90 3.78 -36.56
CA ALA A 99 24.88 5.24 -36.58
C ALA A 99 26.24 5.86 -36.23
N VAL A 100 26.94 5.30 -35.24
CA VAL A 100 28.30 5.74 -34.85
C VAL A 100 29.31 5.46 -35.98
N LEU A 101 29.25 4.29 -36.61
CA LEU A 101 30.11 3.96 -37.74
C LEU A 101 29.87 4.87 -38.95
N LEU A 102 28.60 5.14 -39.30
CA LEU A 102 28.25 6.09 -40.36
C LEU A 102 28.74 7.50 -40.06
N TYR A 103 28.60 7.96 -38.82
CA TYR A 103 29.11 9.26 -38.39
C TYR A 103 30.63 9.35 -38.50
N ALA A 104 31.35 8.29 -38.12
CA ALA A 104 32.80 8.22 -38.20
C ALA A 104 33.36 8.10 -39.63
N SER A 105 32.58 7.56 -40.58
CA SER A 105 32.99 7.39 -41.99
C SER A 105 32.69 8.59 -42.89
N LEU A 106 32.02 9.64 -42.40
CA LEU A 106 31.74 10.84 -43.20
C LEU A 106 33.00 11.69 -43.44
N PRO A 107 33.48 11.83 -44.69
CA PRO A 107 34.68 12.57 -45.01
C PRO A 107 34.38 14.08 -44.97
N GLY A 108 34.50 14.67 -43.78
CA GLY A 108 34.25 16.10 -43.57
C GLY A 108 34.04 16.52 -42.11
N GLY A 109 33.91 15.58 -41.17
CA GLY A 109 33.71 15.87 -39.74
C GLY A 109 34.98 15.72 -38.89
N ASN A 110 35.77 16.80 -38.81
CA ASN A 110 36.62 17.17 -37.67
C ASN A 110 37.54 16.11 -37.03
N GLY A 111 38.82 16.17 -37.40
CA GLY A 111 39.95 15.69 -36.60
C GLY A 111 40.15 16.46 -35.28
N ARG A 112 39.22 16.31 -34.34
CA ARG A 112 39.47 16.53 -32.92
C ARG A 112 39.16 15.23 -32.19
N GLY A 113 40.21 14.42 -32.02
CA GLY A 113 40.17 13.33 -31.05
C GLY A 113 39.84 13.87 -29.65
N PRO A 114 39.27 13.05 -28.76
CA PRO A 114 38.92 13.49 -27.41
C PRO A 114 40.19 13.97 -26.70
N ILE A 115 40.20 15.22 -26.24
CA ILE A 115 41.28 15.73 -25.39
C ILE A 115 41.16 14.98 -24.04
N PRO A 116 42.22 14.34 -23.52
CA PRO A 116 42.17 13.53 -22.29
C PRO A 116 41.75 14.28 -21.01
N GLY A 117 41.56 15.59 -21.06
CA GLY A 117 41.15 16.42 -19.91
C GLY A 117 39.65 16.44 -19.63
N ASP A 118 38.81 16.04 -20.59
CA ASP A 118 37.33 16.14 -20.45
C ASP A 118 36.73 14.94 -19.70
N GLN A 119 37.44 13.81 -19.68
CA GLN A 119 37.05 12.64 -18.86
C GLN A 119 37.08 12.97 -17.36
N ALA A 120 38.07 13.74 -16.90
CA ALA A 120 38.14 14.15 -15.50
C ALA A 120 36.98 15.10 -15.11
N ALA A 121 36.52 15.97 -16.02
CA ALA A 121 35.38 16.86 -15.76
C ALA A 121 34.05 16.07 -15.72
N ILE A 122 33.90 15.09 -16.60
CA ILE A 122 32.75 14.19 -16.63
C ILE A 122 32.74 13.27 -15.40
N GLU A 123 33.89 12.68 -15.04
CA GLU A 123 34.02 11.89 -13.81
C GLU A 123 33.74 12.71 -12.56
N ASN A 124 34.23 13.95 -12.47
CA ASN A 124 33.95 14.84 -11.35
C ASN A 124 32.46 15.21 -11.26
N SER A 125 31.76 15.42 -12.38
CA SER A 125 30.31 15.68 -12.38
C SER A 125 29.47 14.45 -12.01
N ILE A 126 29.90 13.26 -12.45
CA ILE A 126 29.26 11.98 -12.09
C ILE A 126 29.51 11.62 -10.62
N LEU A 127 30.71 11.88 -10.10
CA LEU A 127 31.04 11.72 -8.69
C LEU A 127 30.25 12.71 -7.83
N ALA A 128 30.14 13.98 -8.23
CA ALA A 128 29.31 14.97 -7.54
C ALA A 128 27.83 14.55 -7.48
N SER A 129 27.31 13.95 -8.56
CA SER A 129 25.92 13.44 -8.61
C SER A 129 25.71 12.21 -7.72
N ARG A 130 26.74 11.36 -7.55
CA ARG A 130 26.70 10.19 -6.67
C ARG A 130 26.82 10.57 -5.19
N LEU A 131 27.56 11.61 -4.85
CA LEU A 131 27.65 12.10 -3.48
C LEU A 131 26.31 12.72 -3.00
N ASP A 132 25.56 13.43 -3.86
CA ASP A 132 24.21 13.92 -3.52
C ASP A 132 23.24 12.78 -3.21
N LEU A 133 23.37 11.65 -3.92
CA LEU A 133 22.55 10.47 -3.68
C LEU A 133 22.91 9.75 -2.36
N ILE A 134 24.19 9.73 -1.99
CA ILE A 134 24.65 9.15 -0.71
C ILE A 134 24.21 10.03 0.47
N SER A 135 24.26 11.37 0.35
CA SER A 135 23.69 12.28 1.34
C SER A 135 22.17 12.15 1.47
N ARG A 136 21.46 11.78 0.40
CA ARG A 136 20.02 11.45 0.47
C ARG A 136 19.73 10.04 1.00
N LEU A 137 20.74 9.18 1.07
CA LEU A 137 20.69 7.83 1.64
C LEU A 137 21.28 7.78 3.06
N GLU A 138 21.18 8.88 3.81
CA GLU A 138 21.28 8.89 5.28
C GLU A 138 20.06 8.20 5.96
N LEU A 139 19.53 7.17 5.31
CA LEU A 139 18.47 6.29 5.77
C LEU A 139 18.99 4.91 6.20
N VAL A 140 20.29 4.81 6.48
CA VAL A 140 20.94 3.57 6.96
C VAL A 140 21.40 3.66 8.42
N GLN A 141 21.38 4.84 9.05
CA GLN A 141 21.59 4.93 10.52
C GLN A 141 20.31 4.71 11.35
N ARG A 142 19.18 4.39 10.71
CA ARG A 142 17.94 3.95 11.38
C ARG A 142 17.58 2.48 11.12
N LEU A 143 18.53 1.67 10.66
CA LEU A 143 18.34 0.22 10.50
C LEU A 143 18.70 -0.58 11.76
N ASP A 144 18.79 0.07 12.92
CA ASP A 144 18.68 -0.59 14.24
C ASP A 144 17.25 -1.08 14.55
N LEU A 145 16.32 -0.95 13.60
CA LEU A 145 14.90 -1.35 13.72
C LEU A 145 14.54 -2.63 12.94
N LEU A 146 15.51 -3.33 12.34
CA LEU A 146 15.27 -4.57 11.60
C LEU A 146 15.75 -5.84 12.33
N GLU A 147 16.23 -5.75 13.57
CA GLU A 147 16.54 -6.93 14.40
C GLU A 147 15.28 -7.78 14.69
N ASP A 148 14.07 -7.21 14.60
CA ASP A 148 12.83 -7.93 14.89
C ASP A 148 12.24 -8.77 13.73
N LEU A 149 12.89 -8.84 12.57
CA LEU A 149 12.42 -9.71 11.48
C LEU A 149 12.61 -11.21 11.78
N ASP A 150 13.52 -11.58 12.70
CA ASP A 150 13.67 -12.95 13.16
C ASP A 150 12.45 -13.44 13.98
N VAL A 151 11.67 -12.52 14.54
CA VAL A 151 10.43 -12.86 15.27
C VAL A 151 9.34 -13.37 14.32
N ILE A 152 9.31 -12.86 13.08
CA ILE A 152 8.31 -13.28 12.08
C ILE A 152 8.63 -14.67 11.53
N GLY A 153 9.91 -15.04 11.42
CA GLY A 153 10.34 -16.39 11.01
C GLY A 153 10.04 -17.49 12.04
N GLY A 154 9.85 -17.14 13.31
CA GLY A 154 9.53 -18.06 14.40
C GLY A 154 8.06 -18.45 14.52
N LEU A 155 7.16 -17.69 13.89
CA LEU A 155 5.70 -17.91 13.98
C LEU A 155 5.25 -19.22 13.32
N ASP A 156 6.03 -19.74 12.37
CA ASP A 156 5.76 -21.03 11.70
C ASP A 156 6.09 -22.24 12.60
N ARG A 157 6.74 -22.02 13.75
CA ARG A 157 7.09 -23.07 14.74
C ARG A 157 6.18 -23.09 15.97
N LEU A 158 5.20 -22.19 16.06
CA LEU A 158 4.25 -22.22 17.16
C LEU A 158 3.26 -23.38 16.96
N PRO A 159 3.19 -24.36 17.88
CA PRO A 159 2.14 -25.37 17.82
C PRO A 159 0.79 -24.69 17.99
N LEU A 160 -0.15 -24.97 17.08
CA LEU A 160 -1.54 -24.54 17.16
C LEU A 160 -2.17 -25.14 18.42
N ARG A 161 -2.08 -24.39 19.53
CA ARG A 161 -2.67 -24.79 20.80
C ARG A 161 -4.15 -24.40 20.78
N GLY A 162 -5.02 -25.38 20.56
CA GLY A 162 -6.46 -25.18 20.73
C GLY A 162 -7.38 -26.22 20.11
N GLU A 163 -7.14 -27.51 20.32
CA GLU A 163 -8.22 -28.51 20.31
C GLU A 163 -8.19 -29.22 21.67
N GLY A 164 -9.27 -29.05 22.43
CA GLY A 164 -9.47 -29.53 23.80
C GLY A 164 -10.69 -28.85 24.39
#